data_AF-A0A073B631-F1
#
_entry.id   AF-A0A073B631-F1
#
_cell.length_a   1.000
_cell.length_b   1.000
_cell.length_c   1.000
_cell.angle_alpha   90.00
_cell.angle_beta   90.00
_cell.angle_gamma   90.00
#
_symmetry.space_group_name_H-M   'P 1'
#
loop_
_entity.id
_entity.type
_entity.pdbx_description
1 polymer ?
#
loop_
_entity_poly.entity_id
_entity_poly.type
_entity_poly.pdbx_seq_one_letter_code
_entity_poly.pdbx_strand_id
1 'polypeptide(L)'
;MTENRRARTAGAFDVRTVIGMLFLVYGVVLLATGLVQSAEAIEKAAGVNINLWSGIGMVVVSALFFLWARLRPIIVPESPQSSDQ
;
A
#
# COMPACT_ATOMS: atom_id res chain seq x y z
N MET A 1 24.26 -21.60 -26.47
CA MET A 1 24.40 -20.41 -25.60
C MET A 1 23.05 -20.23 -24.91
N THR A 2 22.91 -20.69 -23.66
CA THR A 2 21.64 -20.66 -22.93
C THR A 2 21.39 -19.24 -22.43
N GLU A 3 20.51 -18.53 -23.15
CA GLU A 3 20.08 -17.18 -22.80
C GLU A 3 19.25 -17.22 -21.51
N ASN A 4 19.88 -16.90 -20.38
CA ASN A 4 19.23 -16.80 -19.08
C ASN A 4 18.42 -15.50 -19.04
N ARG A 5 17.22 -15.55 -19.61
CA ARG A 5 16.29 -14.41 -19.65
C ARG A 5 15.77 -14.17 -18.23
N ARG A 6 16.36 -13.17 -17.55
CA ARG A 6 15.93 -12.74 -16.22
C ARG A 6 14.53 -12.13 -16.35
N ALA A 7 13.50 -12.91 -16.04
CA ALA A 7 12.14 -12.42 -15.88
C ALA A 7 12.15 -11.19 -14.96
N ARG A 8 11.99 -9.99 -15.55
CA ARG A 8 11.99 -8.75 -14.78
C ARG A 8 10.60 -8.59 -14.18
N THR A 9 10.43 -8.95 -12.92
CA THR A 9 9.17 -8.71 -12.19
C THR A 9 8.88 -7.22 -12.17
N ALA A 10 7.95 -6.76 -13.03
CA ALA A 10 7.42 -5.40 -12.98
C ALA A 10 6.53 -5.14 -11.74
N GLY A 11 6.48 -6.08 -10.80
CA GLY A 11 5.55 -6.08 -9.67
C GLY A 11 5.76 -4.98 -8.63
N ALA A 12 6.89 -4.27 -8.66
CA ALA A 12 7.10 -3.12 -7.78
C ALA A 12 6.15 -1.93 -8.10
N PHE A 13 5.62 -1.86 -9.33
CA PHE A 13 4.65 -0.84 -9.77
C PHE A 13 3.23 -1.41 -9.94
N ASP A 14 2.87 -2.46 -9.19
CA ASP A 14 1.47 -2.91 -9.11
C ASP A 14 0.63 -1.87 -8.34
N VAL A 15 -0.54 -1.52 -8.89
CA VAL A 15 -1.46 -0.54 -8.31
C VAL A 15 -1.86 -0.88 -6.86
N ARG A 16 -1.93 -2.16 -6.50
CA ARG A 16 -2.27 -2.60 -5.13
C ARG A 16 -1.15 -2.28 -4.15
N THR A 17 0.10 -2.44 -4.57
CA THR A 17 1.27 -2.07 -3.76
C THR A 17 1.34 -0.56 -3.59
N VAL A 18 1.09 0.21 -4.66
CA VAL A 18 1.07 1.68 -4.60
C VAL A 18 -0.03 2.17 -3.66
N ILE A 19 -1.27 1.69 -3.84
CA ILE A 19 -2.40 2.05 -2.96
C ILE A 19 -2.10 1.65 -1.52
N GLY A 20 -1.60 0.43 -1.28
CA GLY A 20 -1.23 -0.05 0.04
C GLY A 20 -0.19 0.83 0.73
N MET A 21 0.84 1.30 0.00
CA MET A 21 1.83 2.23 0.53
C MET A 21 1.25 3.61 0.85
N LEU A 22 0.40 4.15 -0.02
CA LEU A 22 -0.25 5.44 0.22
C LEU A 22 -1.11 5.40 1.49
N PHE A 23 -1.92 4.34 1.66
CA PHE A 23 -2.70 4.11 2.87
C PHE A 23 -1.81 3.96 4.10
N LEU A 24 -0.68 3.26 3.99
CA LEU A 24 0.25 3.09 5.11
C LEU A 24 0.85 4.42 5.56
N VAL A 25 1.40 5.20 4.62
CA VAL A 25 2.07 6.47 4.92
C VAL A 25 1.10 7.43 5.60
N TYR A 26 -0.09 7.62 5.02
CA TYR A 26 -1.07 8.52 5.61
C TYR A 26 -1.67 7.96 6.90
N GLY A 27 -1.89 6.64 6.99
CA GLY A 27 -2.33 5.97 8.21
C GLY A 27 -1.36 6.20 9.37
N VAL A 28 -0.05 6.12 9.13
CA VAL A 28 0.99 6.43 10.13
C VAL A 28 0.92 7.88 10.58
N VAL A 29 0.72 8.83 9.66
CA VAL A 29 0.52 10.25 10.01
C VAL A 29 -0.71 10.42 10.91
N LEU A 30 -1.82 9.75 10.58
CA LEU A 30 -3.04 9.80 11.39
C LEU A 30 -2.88 9.15 12.77
N LEU A 31 -2.15 8.04 12.86
CA LEU A 31 -1.81 7.44 14.15
C LEU A 31 -0.95 8.39 14.99
N ALA A 32 0.09 8.98 14.41
CA ALA A 32 0.97 9.91 15.11
C ALA A 32 0.20 11.14 15.61
N THR A 33 -0.62 11.75 14.75
CA THR A 33 -1.46 12.91 15.11
C THR A 33 -2.52 12.54 16.14
N GLY A 34 -3.13 11.36 16.04
CA GLY A 34 -4.08 10.84 17.01
C GLY A 34 -3.45 10.64 18.39
N LEU A 35 -2.21 10.12 18.47
CA LEU A 35 -1.51 9.89 19.73
C LEU A 35 -1.13 11.19 20.47
N VAL A 36 -0.87 12.28 19.75
CA VAL A 36 -0.53 13.59 20.34
C VAL A 36 -1.73 14.54 20.44
N GLN A 37 -2.94 14.07 20.11
CA GLN A 37 -4.12 14.92 20.07
C GLN A 37 -4.55 15.37 21.46
N SER A 38 -4.91 16.65 21.60
CA SER A 38 -5.38 17.21 22.86
C SER A 38 -6.79 16.75 23.22
N ALA A 39 -7.09 16.68 24.53
CA ALA A 39 -8.42 16.32 25.03
C ALA A 39 -9.51 17.28 24.53
N GLU A 40 -9.22 18.58 24.42
CA GLU A 40 -10.15 19.59 23.90
C GLU A 40 -10.54 19.31 22.43
N ALA A 41 -9.57 18.86 21.61
CA ALA A 41 -9.84 18.48 20.23
C ALA A 41 -10.67 17.20 20.13
N ILE A 42 -10.47 16.24 21.05
CA ILE A 42 -11.26 15.01 21.15
C ILE A 42 -12.70 15.31 21.59
N GLU A 43 -12.90 16.22 22.55
CA GLU A 43 -14.24 16.66 22.96
C GLU A 43 -15.04 17.29 21.82
N LYS A 44 -14.39 18.12 20.98
CA LYS A 44 -15.00 18.68 19.76
C LYS A 44 -15.44 17.60 18.77
N ALA A 45 -14.84 16.42 18.84
CA ALA A 45 -15.19 15.24 18.06
C ALA A 45 -16.08 14.25 18.84
N ALA A 46 -16.96 14.75 19.71
CA ALA A 46 -17.87 13.95 20.53
C ALA A 46 -17.16 12.91 21.42
N GLY A 47 -15.96 13.23 21.89
CA GLY A 47 -15.14 12.34 22.73
C GLY A 47 -14.38 11.27 21.93
N VAL A 48 -14.42 11.29 20.60
CA VAL A 48 -13.78 10.27 19.75
C VAL A 48 -12.50 10.82 19.12
N ASN A 49 -11.41 10.06 19.26
CA ASN A 49 -10.18 10.36 18.54
C ASN A 49 -10.27 9.87 17.09
N ILE A 50 -10.85 10.71 16.22
CA ILE A 50 -11.09 10.38 14.80
C ILE A 50 -9.78 10.03 14.09
N ASN A 51 -8.71 10.81 14.32
CA ASN A 51 -7.41 10.58 13.70
C ASN A 51 -6.87 9.19 14.04
N LEU A 52 -6.93 8.78 15.32
CA LEU A 52 -6.46 7.47 15.73
C LEU A 52 -7.28 6.33 15.08
N TRP A 53 -8.60 6.40 15.14
CA TRP A 53 -9.47 5.36 14.56
C TRP A 53 -9.35 5.26 13.04
N SER A 54 -9.33 6.40 12.34
CA SER A 54 -9.10 6.45 10.90
C SER A 54 -7.71 5.92 10.55
N GLY A 55 -6.67 6.29 11.30
CA GLY A 55 -5.31 5.76 11.12
C GLY A 55 -5.23 4.24 11.26
N ILE A 56 -5.85 3.68 12.31
CA ILE A 56 -5.95 2.22 12.50
C ILE A 56 -6.64 1.57 11.29
N GLY A 57 -7.78 2.10 10.86
CA GLY A 57 -8.50 1.59 9.69
C GLY A 57 -7.64 1.58 8.42
N MET A 58 -6.88 2.64 8.18
CA MET A 58 -5.99 2.75 7.02
C MET A 58 -4.83 1.76 7.08
N VAL A 59 -4.25 1.50 8.26
CA VAL A 59 -3.21 0.47 8.43
C VAL A 59 -3.77 -0.92 8.17
N VAL A 60 -4.98 -1.22 8.65
CA VAL A 60 -5.65 -2.51 8.37
C VAL A 60 -5.87 -2.68 6.86
N VAL A 61 -6.39 -1.65 6.18
CA VAL A 61 -6.60 -1.69 4.72
C VAL A 61 -5.27 -1.89 3.99
N SER A 62 -4.22 -1.16 4.37
CA SER A 62 -2.88 -1.33 3.79
C SER A 62 -2.37 -2.78 3.92
N ALA A 63 -2.51 -3.39 5.11
CA ALA A 63 -2.12 -4.77 5.33
C ALA A 63 -2.88 -5.75 4.42
N LEU A 64 -4.18 -5.52 4.21
CA LEU A 64 -5.00 -6.32 3.28
C LEU A 64 -4.52 -6.17 1.84
N PHE A 65 -4.16 -4.96 1.39
CA PHE A 65 -3.64 -4.71 0.05
C PHE A 65 -2.30 -5.41 -0.19
N PHE A 66 -1.38 -5.33 0.77
CA PHE A 66 -0.09 -6.03 0.67
C PHE A 66 -0.24 -7.55 0.72
N LEU A 67 -1.11 -8.05 1.59
CA LEU A 67 -1.45 -9.48 1.63
C LEU A 67 -2.01 -9.93 0.28
N TRP A 68 -2.93 -9.18 -0.31
CA TRP A 68 -3.52 -9.51 -1.60
C TRP A 68 -2.50 -9.45 -2.75
N ALA A 69 -1.65 -8.42 -2.80
CA ALA A 69 -0.57 -8.31 -3.76
C ALA A 69 0.40 -9.50 -3.65
N ARG A 70 0.71 -9.93 -2.42
CA ARG A 70 1.58 -11.08 -2.13
C ARG A 70 0.95 -12.43 -2.49
N LEU A 71 -0.37 -12.57 -2.34
CA LEU A 71 -1.13 -13.79 -2.67
C LEU A 71 -1.44 -13.91 -4.17
N ARG A 72 -1.53 -12.79 -4.90
CA ARG A 72 -1.82 -12.77 -6.34
C ARG A 72 -0.84 -11.88 -7.10
N PRO A 73 0.41 -12.31 -7.31
CA PRO A 73 1.41 -11.55 -8.07
C PRO A 73 1.03 -11.44 -9.55
N ILE A 74 1.21 -10.26 -10.15
CA ILE A 74 1.06 -10.08 -11.61
C ILE A 74 2.37 -10.45 -12.29
N ILE A 75 2.30 -11.43 -13.19
CA ILE A 75 3.40 -11.84 -14.05
C ILE A 75 3.21 -11.13 -15.38
N VAL A 76 4.16 -10.28 -15.76
CA VAL A 76 4.20 -9.68 -17.10
C VAL A 76 4.91 -10.67 -18.02
N PRO A 77 4.23 -11.22 -19.06
CA PRO A 77 4.91 -12.04 -20.06
C PRO A 77 5.93 -11.18 -20.81
N GLU A 78 7.14 -11.68 -20.99
CA GLU A 78 8.09 -11.03 -21.88
C GLU A 78 7.55 -11.15 -23.30
N SER A 79 7.27 -10.00 -23.93
CA SER A 79 6.92 -9.95 -25.35
C SER A 79 8.06 -10.61 -26.13
N PRO A 80 7.81 -11.65 -26.95
CA PRO A 80 8.83 -12.09 -27.89
C PRO A 80 9.13 -10.87 -28.76
N GLN A 81 10.38 -10.42 -28.71
CA GLN A 81 10.89 -9.42 -29.65
C GLN A 81 10.46 -9.89 -31.03
N SER A 82 9.62 -9.09 -31.69
CA SER A 82 9.33 -9.24 -33.10
C SER A 82 10.68 -9.12 -33.81
N SER A 83 11.27 -10.27 -34.13
CA SER A 83 12.29 -10.39 -35.16
C SER A 83 11.59 -10.12 -36.49
N ASP A 84 11.26 -8.86 -36.75
CA ASP A 84 11.00 -8.38 -38.09
C ASP A 84 12.35 -8.04 -38.71
N GLN A 85 12.82 -9.02 -39.50
CA GLN A 85 13.74 -8.97 -40.65
C GLN A 85 15.21 -8.61 -40.43
#